data_AF-A0A0L0DI56-F1
#
_entry.id   AF-A0A0L0DI56-F1
#
_cell.length_a   1.000
_cell.length_b   1.000
_cell.length_c   1.000
_cell.angle_alpha   90.00
_cell.angle_beta   90.00
_cell.angle_gamma   90.00
#
_symmetry.space_group_name_H-M   'P 1'
#
loop_
_entity.id
_entity.type
_entity.pdbx_description
1 polymer ?
#
loop_
_entity_poly.entity_id
_entity_poly.type
_entity_poly.pdbx_seq_one_letter_code
_entity_poly.pdbx_strand_id
1 'polypeptide(L)'
;MKRGKAGATKKRGMPSEPIPLEHGGVVVETVAGPVQFGIPPETIKDSMRAQLDVPTYFVVFGEMFDRTRCLNFAEFEFPTYFNFSSASAR
;
A
#
# COMPACT_ATOMS: atom_id res chain seq x y z
N MET A 1 -13.21 31.32 -1.39
CA MET A 1 -12.46 31.11 -0.13
C MET A 1 -11.85 29.71 -0.16
N LYS A 2 -10.53 29.61 -0.36
CA LYS A 2 -9.77 28.35 -0.32
C LYS A 2 -9.72 27.87 1.13
N ARG A 3 -10.31 26.70 1.43
CA ARG A 3 -9.98 25.97 2.67
C ARG A 3 -8.68 25.20 2.40
N GLY A 4 -7.55 25.81 2.73
CA GLY A 4 -6.29 25.08 2.80
C GLY A 4 -6.40 24.01 3.88
N LYS A 5 -6.34 22.73 3.49
CA LYS A 5 -6.14 21.64 4.45
C LYS A 5 -4.74 21.83 5.03
N ALA A 6 -4.68 22.26 6.29
CA ALA A 6 -3.45 22.25 7.07
C ALA A 6 -2.88 20.83 7.03
N GLY A 7 -1.64 20.70 6.53
CA GLY A 7 -0.90 19.44 6.57
C GLY A 7 -0.78 19.00 8.02
N ALA A 8 -1.47 17.90 8.36
CA ALA A 8 -1.34 17.27 9.65
C ALA A 8 0.14 16.85 9.81
N THR A 9 0.83 17.49 10.74
CA THR A 9 2.21 17.12 11.10
C THR A 9 2.17 15.72 11.71
N LYS A 10 2.42 14.71 10.88
CA LYS A 10 2.34 13.28 11.22
C LYS A 10 3.32 12.99 12.35
N LYS A 11 2.81 12.65 13.54
CA LYS A 11 3.61 12.26 14.70
C LYS A 11 4.40 11.00 14.35
N ARG A 12 5.70 11.14 14.10
CA ARG A 12 6.63 10.02 13.93
C ARG A 12 6.60 9.16 15.20
N GLY A 13 6.15 7.91 15.11
CA GLY A 13 6.24 6.96 16.23
C GLY A 13 5.06 6.01 16.44
N MET A 14 3.85 6.35 15.98
CA MET A 14 2.66 5.52 16.20
C MET A 14 2.03 5.05 14.87
N PRO A 15 1.53 3.79 14.81
CA PRO A 15 0.72 3.34 13.69
C PRO A 15 -0.42 4.33 13.41
N SER A 16 -0.65 4.70 12.16
CA SER A 16 -1.84 5.47 11.80
C SER A 16 -3.10 4.62 11.86
N GLU A 17 -4.25 5.29 11.82
CA GLU A 17 -5.50 4.62 11.45
C GLU A 17 -5.33 3.89 10.12
N PRO A 18 -5.92 2.69 9.95
CA PRO A 18 -5.83 1.93 8.71
C PRO A 18 -6.52 2.65 7.56
N ILE A 19 -5.86 2.70 6.40
CA ILE A 19 -6.36 3.34 5.18
C ILE A 19 -6.82 2.24 4.22
N PRO A 20 -8.13 2.00 4.06
CA PRO A 20 -8.64 0.98 3.15
C PRO A 20 -8.39 1.37 1.68
N LEU A 21 -8.06 0.39 0.85
CA LEU A 21 -7.92 0.56 -0.60
C LEU A 21 -9.20 0.13 -1.32
N GLU A 22 -9.50 0.76 -2.46
CA GLU A 22 -10.73 0.52 -3.23
C GLU A 22 -10.83 -0.92 -3.76
N HIS A 23 -9.71 -1.48 -4.22
CA HIS A 23 -9.62 -2.86 -4.73
C HIS A 23 -9.33 -3.90 -3.63
N GLY A 24 -9.35 -3.48 -2.37
CA GLY A 24 -9.14 -4.33 -1.20
C GLY A 24 -7.73 -4.25 -0.62
N GLY A 25 -7.59 -4.78 0.59
CA GLY A 25 -6.41 -4.58 1.42
C GLY A 25 -6.45 -3.26 2.19
N VAL A 26 -5.39 -3.02 2.96
CA VAL A 26 -5.29 -1.85 3.83
C VAL A 26 -3.85 -1.40 3.99
N VAL A 27 -3.62 -0.10 4.01
CA VAL A 27 -2.30 0.49 4.28
C VAL A 27 -2.28 1.05 5.70
N VAL A 28 -1.23 0.72 6.44
CA VAL A 28 -0.97 1.28 7.78
C VAL A 28 0.39 1.97 7.75
N GLU A 29 0.41 3.23 8.16
CA GLU A 29 1.64 3.98 8.28
C GLU A 29 2.34 3.61 9.58
N THR A 30 3.56 3.10 9.48
CA THR A 30 4.35 2.67 10.65
C THR A 30 5.66 3.44 10.75
N VAL A 31 6.40 3.20 11.84
CA VAL A 31 7.76 3.73 12.00
C VAL A 31 8.76 3.18 10.98
N ALA A 32 8.50 2.01 10.40
CA ALA A 32 9.32 1.41 9.36
C ALA A 32 9.00 1.96 7.96
N GLY A 33 7.87 2.66 7.81
CA GLY A 33 7.29 3.05 6.53
C GLY A 33 5.86 2.51 6.36
N PRO A 34 5.22 2.79 5.21
CA PRO A 34 3.91 2.24 4.88
C PRO A 34 3.97 0.71 4.72
N VAL A 35 3.07 0.01 5.43
CA VAL A 35 2.87 -1.44 5.33
C VAL A 35 1.51 -1.70 4.70
N GLN A 36 1.48 -2.47 3.62
CA GLN A 36 0.24 -2.89 2.96
C GLN A 36 -0.11 -4.33 3.33
N PHE A 37 -1.33 -4.52 3.85
CA PHE A 37 -1.90 -5.82 4.16
C PHE A 37 -2.88 -6.22 3.05
N GLY A 38 -2.64 -7.37 2.43
CA GLY A 38 -3.34 -7.79 1.23
C GLY A 38 -2.85 -7.02 0.00
N ILE A 39 -2.59 -7.75 -1.08
CA ILE A 39 -2.14 -7.18 -2.35
C ILE A 39 -3.02 -7.61 -3.54
N PRO A 40 -4.36 -7.39 -3.48
CA PRO A 40 -5.21 -7.60 -4.64
C PRO A 40 -4.70 -6.88 -5.90
N PRO A 41 -5.12 -7.33 -7.09
CA PRO A 41 -4.82 -6.63 -8.33
C PRO A 41 -5.18 -5.15 -8.23
N GLU A 42 -4.40 -4.30 -8.90
CA GLU A 42 -4.66 -2.86 -9.06
C GLU A 42 -4.48 -1.99 -7.80
N THR A 43 -4.19 -2.56 -6.63
CA THR A 43 -4.06 -1.82 -5.35
C THR A 43 -2.95 -0.76 -5.33
N ILE A 44 -1.92 -0.90 -6.17
CA ILE A 44 -0.89 0.15 -6.32
C ILE A 44 -1.48 1.46 -6.85
N LYS A 45 -2.49 1.38 -7.74
CA LYS A 45 -3.15 2.56 -8.29
C LYS A 45 -3.98 3.27 -7.23
N ASP A 46 -4.56 2.52 -6.30
CA ASP A 46 -5.28 3.08 -5.16
C ASP A 46 -4.34 3.85 -4.24
N SER A 47 -3.17 3.27 -3.92
CA SER A 47 -2.13 3.95 -3.14
C SER A 47 -1.65 5.23 -3.84
N MET A 48 -1.44 5.19 -5.16
CA MET A 48 -1.05 6.37 -5.96
C MET A 48 -2.13 7.45 -5.98
N ARG A 49 -3.41 7.08 -6.16
CA ARG A 49 -4.55 8.01 -6.14
C ARG A 49 -4.74 8.66 -4.77
N ALA A 50 -4.52 7.87 -3.71
CA ALA A 50 -4.54 8.34 -2.34
C ALA A 50 -3.31 9.18 -1.95
N GLN A 51 -2.35 9.36 -2.88
CA GLN A 51 -1.08 10.06 -2.65
C GLN A 51 -0.30 9.49 -1.46
N LEU A 52 -0.42 8.18 -1.24
CA LEU A 52 0.37 7.47 -0.25
C LEU A 52 1.76 7.20 -0.81
N ASP A 53 2.75 7.19 0.08
CA ASP A 53 4.05 6.65 -0.25
C ASP A 53 3.88 5.18 -0.67
N VAL A 54 4.63 4.76 -1.68
CA VAL A 54 4.56 3.39 -2.18
C VAL A 54 4.96 2.44 -1.05
N PRO A 55 4.09 1.46 -0.69
CA PRO A 55 4.43 0.48 0.33
C PRO A 55 5.67 -0.32 -0.06
N THR A 56 6.64 -0.38 0.84
CA THR A 56 7.84 -1.23 0.69
C THR A 56 7.71 -2.55 1.44
N TYR A 57 6.76 -2.62 2.37
CA TYR A 57 6.47 -3.79 3.18
C TYR A 57 5.06 -4.29 2.85
N PHE A 58 4.96 -5.60 2.58
CA PHE A 58 3.70 -6.26 2.25
C PHE A 58 3.44 -7.45 3.16
N VAL A 59 2.20 -7.58 3.63
CA VAL A 59 1.72 -8.76 4.36
C VAL A 59 0.69 -9.46 3.48
N VAL A 60 0.99 -10.68 3.05
CA VAL A 60 0.12 -11.47 2.18
C VAL A 60 -0.50 -12.62 2.97
N PHE A 61 -1.82 -12.73 2.88
CA PHE A 61 -2.58 -13.76 3.56
C PHE A 61 -2.55 -15.07 2.76
N GLY A 62 -2.55 -16.21 3.45
CA GLY A 62 -2.51 -17.52 2.80
C GLY A 62 -3.70 -17.80 1.88
N GLU A 63 -4.85 -17.16 2.14
CA GLU A 63 -6.08 -17.26 1.33
C GLU A 63 -6.00 -16.53 -0.01
N MET A 64 -4.98 -15.69 -0.24
CA MET A 64 -4.77 -15.02 -1.53
C MET A 64 -4.27 -15.97 -2.63
N PHE A 65 -4.01 -17.23 -2.30
CA PHE A 65 -3.64 -18.27 -3.27
C PHE A 65 -4.60 -19.46 -3.17
N ASP A 66 -5.45 -19.63 -4.19
CA ASP A 66 -6.33 -20.78 -4.32
C ASP A 66 -5.58 -21.93 -4.99
N ARG A 67 -5.16 -22.91 -4.18
CA ARG A 67 -4.44 -24.10 -4.64
C ARG A 67 -5.29 -25.05 -5.49
N THR A 68 -6.60 -25.02 -5.32
CA THR A 68 -7.52 -25.90 -6.06
C THR A 68 -7.75 -25.36 -7.46
N ARG A 69 -7.89 -24.03 -7.60
CA ARG A 69 -8.08 -23.37 -8.89
C ARG A 69 -6.78 -22.90 -9.54
N CYS A 70 -5.65 -23.02 -8.84
CA CYS A 70 -4.35 -22.47 -9.24
C CYS A 70 -4.42 -20.97 -9.55
N LEU A 71 -5.20 -20.21 -8.78
CA LEU A 71 -5.38 -18.77 -8.95
C LEU A 71 -4.60 -18.01 -7.90
N ASN A 72 -3.87 -16.99 -8.34
CA ASN A 72 -3.17 -16.05 -7.48
C ASN A 72 -3.90 -14.71 -7.46
N PHE A 73 -4.27 -14.24 -6.26
CA PHE A 73 -4.87 -12.94 -6.03
C PHE A 73 -3.87 -11.91 -5.45
N ALA A 74 -2.64 -12.34 -5.17
CA ALA A 74 -1.56 -11.48 -4.71
C ALA A 74 -0.72 -10.98 -5.90
N GLU A 75 -0.95 -9.74 -6.33
CA GLU A 75 -0.23 -9.09 -7.44
C GLU A 75 1.07 -8.44 -6.96
N PHE A 76 2.18 -9.19 -7.03
CA PHE A 76 3.50 -8.69 -6.61
C PHE A 76 4.27 -7.92 -7.68
N GLU A 77 4.03 -8.21 -8.96
CA GLU A 77 4.89 -7.76 -10.05
C GLU A 77 4.90 -6.23 -10.18
N PHE A 78 3.72 -5.61 -10.29
CA PHE A 78 3.59 -4.17 -10.46
C PHE A 78 4.11 -3.35 -9.28
N PRO A 79 3.73 -3.63 -8.02
CA PRO A 79 4.25 -2.91 -6.85
C PRO A 79 5.78 -3.03 -6.71
N THR A 80 6.33 -4.20 -7.03
CA THR A 80 7.79 -4.43 -6.97
C THR A 80 8.52 -3.62 -8.05
N TYR A 81 8.02 -3.63 -9.28
CA TYR A 81 8.61 -2.85 -10.38
C TYR A 81 8.60 -1.34 -10.08
N PHE A 82 7.49 -0.84 -9.54
CA PHE A 82 7.37 0.57 -9.16
C PHE A 82 8.34 0.95 -8.04
N ASN A 83 8.49 0.09 -7.02
CA ASN A 83 9.47 0.27 -5.96
C ASN A 83 10.92 0.26 -6.48
N PHE A 84 11.27 -0.65 -7.39
CA PHE A 84 12.61 -0.68 -7.99
C PHE A 84 12.92 0.60 -8.77
N SER A 85 11.98 1.05 -9.61
CA SER A 85 12.15 2.27 -10.41
C SER A 85 12.26 3.53 -9.55
N SER A 86 11.47 3.63 -8.48
CA SER A 86 11.48 4.78 -7.57
C SER A 86 12.64 4.78 -6.56
N ALA A 87 13.16 3.61 -6.18
CA ALA A 87 14.34 3.48 -5.32
C ALA A 87 15.65 3.81 -6.05
N SER A 88 15.75 3.51 -7.35
CA SER A 88 16.92 3.85 -8.19
C SER A 88 17.09 5.37 -8.40
N ALA A 89 16.04 6.15 -8.15
CA ALA A 89 16.04 7.61 -8.27
C ALA A 89 16.37 8.34 -6.95
N ARG A 90 16.72 7.62 -5.87
CA ARG A 90 17.13 8.19 -4.58
C ARG A 90 18.63 8.17 -4.38
#